data_AF-A0A950G0L5-F1
#
_entry.id   AF-A0A950G0L5-F1
#
_cell.length_a   1.000
_cell.length_b   1.000
_cell.length_c   1.000
_cell.angle_alpha   90.00
_cell.angle_beta   90.00
_cell.angle_gamma   90.00
#
_symmetry.space_group_name_H-M   'P 1'
#
loop_
_entity.id
_entity.type
_entity.pdbx_description
1 polymer ?
#
loop_
_entity_poly.entity_id
_entity_poly.type
_entity_poly.pdbx_seq_one_letter_code
_entity_poly.pdbx_strand_id
1 'polypeptide(L)'
;MMEAFRSYADVQVLTLGVAGEFLIKRTFPKIATVDETFAKEVADLREHLDERSLGERLKSRVFGFLGLMVEPSPYEIIRRFCEIYGLEKEVADAWRESRNPTAHGDFPDPEDFVETLKNRYNKGLVPEAIFLIRVFDNGPVTFGYSPASRIRERQAQRF
;
A
#
# COMPACT_ATOMS: atom_id res chain seq x y z
N MET A 1 -5.29 0.54 29.62
CA MET A 1 -5.17 1.93 29.07
C MET A 1 -4.10 2.01 27.97
N MET A 2 -2.91 1.43 28.15
CA MET A 2 -1.89 1.37 27.09
C MET A 2 -2.32 0.55 25.85
N GLU A 3 -3.01 -0.58 26.02
CA GLU A 3 -3.50 -1.40 24.89
C GLU A 3 -4.51 -0.65 23.99
N ALA A 4 -5.44 0.10 24.60
CA ALA A 4 -6.42 0.89 23.86
C ALA A 4 -5.77 2.02 23.03
N PHE A 5 -4.72 2.65 23.56
CA PHE A 5 -3.96 3.69 22.85
C PHE A 5 -3.12 3.11 21.69
N ARG A 6 -2.61 1.88 21.85
CA ARG A 6 -1.82 1.17 20.82
C ARG A 6 -2.67 0.67 19.67
N SER A 7 -3.81 0.03 19.98
CA SER A 7 -4.82 -0.35 18.99
C SER A 7 -5.30 0.86 18.18
N TYR A 8 -5.45 2.01 18.84
CA TYR A 8 -5.81 3.27 18.17
C TYR A 8 -4.74 3.75 17.17
N ALA A 9 -3.45 3.66 17.52
CA ALA A 9 -2.36 4.08 16.63
C ALA A 9 -2.19 3.16 15.41
N ASP A 10 -2.29 1.84 15.57
CA ASP A 10 -2.22 0.91 14.42
C ASP A 10 -3.44 1.07 13.50
N VAL A 11 -4.63 1.31 14.05
CA VAL A 11 -5.82 1.65 13.26
C VAL A 11 -5.61 2.95 12.49
N GLN A 12 -4.97 3.96 13.07
CA GLN A 12 -4.64 5.20 12.37
C GLN A 12 -3.65 4.97 11.22
N VAL A 13 -2.59 4.19 11.44
CA VAL A 13 -1.61 3.84 10.40
C VAL A 13 -2.26 3.06 9.26
N LEU A 14 -3.11 2.08 9.58
CA LEU A 14 -3.91 1.37 8.56
C LEU A 14 -4.84 2.32 7.81
N THR A 15 -5.53 3.21 8.53
CA THR A 15 -6.44 4.20 7.92
C THR A 15 -5.69 5.11 6.96
N LEU A 16 -4.51 5.60 7.35
CA LEU A 16 -3.65 6.41 6.48
C LEU A 16 -3.15 5.61 5.27
N GLY A 17 -2.75 4.36 5.48
CA GLY A 17 -2.30 3.47 4.40
C GLY A 17 -3.40 3.21 3.36
N VAL A 18 -4.63 2.96 3.81
CA VAL A 18 -5.80 2.76 2.95
C VAL A 18 -6.22 4.07 2.26
N ALA A 19 -6.20 5.20 2.98
CA ALA A 19 -6.49 6.51 2.39
C ALA A 19 -5.48 6.87 1.29
N GLY A 20 -4.19 6.63 1.53
CA GLY A 20 -3.13 6.83 0.53
C GLY A 20 -3.32 5.94 -0.70
N GLU A 21 -3.61 4.66 -0.50
CA GLU A 21 -3.96 3.75 -1.60
C GLU A 21 -5.14 4.26 -2.42
N PHE A 22 -6.23 4.68 -1.75
CA PHE A 22 -7.42 5.19 -2.41
C PHE A 22 -7.13 6.44 -3.24
N LEU A 23 -6.37 7.40 -2.69
CA LEU A 23 -5.99 8.61 -3.39
C LEU A 23 -5.10 8.30 -4.62
N ILE A 24 -4.13 7.40 -4.49
CA ILE A 24 -3.29 6.98 -5.61
C ILE A 24 -4.12 6.30 -6.69
N LYS A 25 -4.99 5.35 -6.33
CA LYS A 25 -5.89 4.68 -7.28
C LYS A 25 -6.77 5.67 -8.05
N ARG A 26 -7.32 6.65 -7.34
CA ARG A 26 -8.26 7.63 -7.92
C ARG A 26 -7.55 8.62 -8.84
N THR A 27 -6.37 9.08 -8.46
CA THR A 27 -5.62 10.10 -9.23
C THR A 27 -4.79 9.49 -10.35
N PHE A 28 -4.30 8.26 -10.17
CA PHE A 28 -3.44 7.56 -11.12
C PHE A 28 -4.04 6.19 -11.48
N PRO A 29 -5.18 6.13 -12.18
CA PRO A 29 -5.91 4.88 -12.44
C PRO A 29 -5.14 3.87 -13.31
N LYS A 30 -4.05 4.31 -13.98
CA LYS A 30 -3.20 3.47 -14.83
C LYS A 30 -1.79 3.27 -14.24
N ILE A 31 -1.60 3.56 -12.96
CA ILE A 31 -0.26 3.53 -12.34
C ILE A 31 0.32 2.12 -12.25
N ALA A 32 -0.57 1.14 -12.07
CA ALA A 32 -0.27 -0.26 -12.18
C ALA A 32 -1.33 -0.85 -13.10
N THR A 33 -0.89 -1.61 -14.10
CA THR A 33 -1.75 -2.33 -15.01
C THR A 33 -1.36 -3.80 -14.94
N VAL A 34 -2.36 -4.67 -14.95
CA VAL A 34 -2.12 -6.10 -15.14
C VAL A 34 -1.76 -6.33 -16.61
N ASP A 35 -0.90 -7.31 -16.84
CA ASP A 35 -0.52 -7.73 -18.19
C ASP A 35 -1.76 -8.10 -19.02
N GLU A 36 -1.84 -7.59 -20.24
CA GLU A 36 -3.02 -7.79 -21.10
C GLU A 36 -3.21 -9.25 -21.49
N THR A 37 -2.13 -10.02 -21.63
CA THR A 37 -2.19 -11.46 -21.92
C THR A 37 -2.79 -12.21 -20.74
N PHE A 38 -2.32 -11.93 -19.54
CA PHE A 38 -2.87 -12.53 -18.32
C PHE A 38 -4.35 -12.13 -18.09
N ALA A 39 -4.69 -10.86 -18.33
CA ALA A 39 -6.08 -10.41 -18.22
C ALA A 39 -7.00 -11.16 -19.21
N LYS A 40 -6.50 -11.45 -20.41
CA LYS A 40 -7.19 -12.28 -21.39
C LYS A 40 -7.34 -13.73 -20.93
N GLU A 41 -6.28 -14.35 -20.40
CA GLU A 41 -6.35 -15.71 -19.85
C GLU A 41 -7.41 -15.85 -18.75
N VAL A 42 -7.52 -14.85 -17.87
CA VAL A 42 -8.54 -14.81 -16.81
C VAL A 42 -9.95 -14.63 -17.39
N ALA A 43 -10.10 -13.82 -18.43
CA ALA A 43 -11.38 -13.65 -19.13
C ALA A 43 -11.83 -14.94 -19.82
N ASP A 44 -10.92 -15.61 -20.53
CA ASP A 44 -11.18 -16.89 -21.20
C ASP A 44 -11.58 -17.94 -20.15
N LEU A 45 -10.89 -18.03 -19.02
CA LEU A 45 -11.25 -18.95 -17.93
C LEU A 45 -12.66 -18.67 -17.38
N ARG A 46 -13.04 -17.41 -17.25
CA ARG A 46 -14.38 -17.02 -16.78
C ARG A 46 -15.47 -17.50 -17.74
N GLU A 47 -15.27 -17.33 -19.05
CA GLU A 47 -16.20 -17.81 -20.08
C GLU A 47 -16.34 -19.34 -20.02
N HIS A 48 -15.22 -20.06 -19.97
CA HIS A 48 -15.21 -21.53 -19.87
C HIS A 48 -15.93 -22.04 -18.63
N LEU A 49 -15.89 -21.32 -17.52
CA LEU A 49 -16.59 -21.67 -16.29
C LEU A 49 -18.09 -21.34 -16.33
N ASP A 50 -18.48 -20.33 -17.11
CA ASP A 50 -19.87 -19.94 -17.25
C ASP A 50 -20.68 -20.95 -18.08
N GLU A 51 -20.04 -21.56 -19.09
CA GLU A 51 -20.63 -22.63 -19.89
C GLU A 51 -20.84 -23.94 -19.11
N ARG A 52 -20.20 -24.08 -17.94
CA ARG A 52 -20.33 -25.29 -17.11
C ARG A 52 -21.59 -25.24 -16.25
N SER A 53 -22.17 -26.41 -16.01
CA SER A 53 -23.29 -26.63 -15.09
C SER A 53 -22.85 -26.57 -13.61
N LEU A 54 -22.15 -25.50 -13.24
CA LEU A 54 -21.79 -25.18 -11.86
C LEU A 54 -22.95 -24.45 -11.19
N GLY A 55 -23.16 -24.68 -9.89
CA GLY A 55 -24.17 -23.94 -9.13
C GLY A 55 -23.82 -22.45 -9.02
N GLU A 56 -24.84 -21.59 -9.07
CA GLU A 56 -24.71 -20.13 -9.03
C GLU A 56 -23.85 -19.61 -7.87
N ARG A 57 -23.98 -20.21 -6.68
CA ARG A 57 -23.18 -19.83 -5.51
C ARG A 57 -21.69 -20.06 -5.72
N LEU A 58 -21.32 -21.14 -6.40
CA LEU A 58 -19.92 -21.44 -6.70
C LEU A 58 -19.40 -20.51 -7.79
N LYS A 59 -20.16 -20.31 -8.87
CA LYS A 59 -19.82 -19.36 -9.95
C LYS A 59 -19.57 -17.97 -9.40
N SER A 60 -20.50 -17.45 -8.58
CA SER A 60 -20.39 -16.13 -7.96
C SER A 60 -19.09 -15.97 -7.14
N ARG A 61 -18.72 -16.97 -6.35
CA ARG A 61 -17.47 -16.93 -5.56
C ARG A 61 -16.23 -16.97 -6.46
N VAL A 62 -16.19 -17.88 -7.42
CA VAL A 62 -15.04 -18.02 -8.33
C VAL A 62 -14.88 -16.76 -9.18
N PHE A 63 -15.96 -16.22 -9.73
CA PHE A 63 -15.92 -15.00 -10.53
C PHE A 63 -15.48 -13.78 -9.71
N GLY A 64 -15.86 -13.71 -8.43
CA GLY A 64 -15.31 -12.71 -7.51
C GLY A 64 -13.79 -12.78 -7.41
N PHE A 65 -13.22 -13.97 -7.24
CA PHE A 65 -11.76 -14.16 -7.19
C PHE A 65 -11.08 -13.85 -8.52
N LEU A 66 -11.65 -14.30 -9.65
CA LEU A 66 -11.10 -13.99 -10.98
C LEU A 66 -11.07 -12.48 -11.24
N GLY A 67 -12.10 -11.75 -10.80
CA GLY A 67 -12.11 -10.28 -10.86
C GLY A 67 -10.93 -9.66 -10.12
N LEU A 68 -10.61 -10.17 -8.92
CA LEU A 68 -9.46 -9.69 -8.14
C LEU A 68 -8.10 -10.00 -8.79
N MET A 69 -8.01 -11.03 -9.63
CA MET A 69 -6.74 -11.40 -10.29
C MET A 69 -6.32 -10.41 -11.37
N VAL A 70 -7.28 -9.72 -11.99
CA VAL A 70 -7.02 -8.71 -13.05
C VAL A 70 -6.92 -7.30 -12.48
N GLU A 71 -7.05 -7.15 -11.17
CA GLU A 71 -6.77 -5.90 -10.48
C GLU A 71 -5.32 -5.87 -9.99
N PRO A 72 -4.58 -4.77 -10.20
CA PRO A 72 -3.26 -4.64 -9.62
C PRO A 72 -3.38 -4.71 -8.09
N SER A 73 -2.53 -5.54 -7.47
CA SER A 73 -2.52 -5.64 -6.02
C SER A 73 -2.24 -4.26 -5.40
N PRO A 74 -2.79 -3.95 -4.23
CA PRO A 74 -2.52 -2.67 -3.60
C PRO A 74 -1.04 -2.36 -3.35
N TYR A 75 -0.25 -3.38 -3.03
CA TYR A 75 1.20 -3.23 -2.89
C TYR A 75 1.86 -2.86 -4.22
N GLU A 76 1.43 -3.49 -5.32
CA GLU A 76 1.92 -3.16 -6.66
C GLU A 76 1.63 -1.69 -7.02
N ILE A 77 0.46 -1.17 -6.66
CA ILE A 77 0.09 0.24 -6.88
C ILE A 77 1.04 1.19 -6.14
N ILE A 78 1.29 0.93 -4.84
CA ILE A 78 2.20 1.75 -4.04
C ILE A 78 3.64 1.64 -4.56
N ARG A 79 4.09 0.42 -4.91
CA ARG A 79 5.42 0.16 -5.45
C ARG A 79 5.63 0.94 -6.75
N ARG A 80 4.68 0.85 -7.70
CA ARG A 80 4.73 1.59 -8.96
C ARG A 80 4.69 3.10 -8.76
N PHE A 81 3.90 3.57 -7.81
CA PHE A 81 3.90 4.98 -7.41
C PHE A 81 5.29 5.42 -6.94
N CYS A 82 5.92 4.65 -6.04
CA CYS A 82 7.27 4.96 -5.57
C CYS A 82 8.28 4.97 -6.71
N GLU A 83 8.23 4.01 -7.63
CA GLU A 83 9.13 3.93 -8.79
C GLU A 83 8.99 5.15 -9.72
N ILE A 84 7.76 5.49 -10.12
CA ILE A 84 7.50 6.57 -11.07
C ILE A 84 7.91 7.92 -10.49
N TYR A 85 7.69 8.12 -9.19
CA TYR A 85 7.97 9.37 -8.51
C TYR A 85 9.31 9.35 -7.76
N GLY A 86 10.19 8.37 -7.98
CA GLY A 86 11.53 8.36 -7.41
C GLY A 86 11.57 8.32 -5.87
N LEU A 87 10.57 7.71 -5.23
CA LEU A 87 10.59 7.43 -3.80
C LEU A 87 11.44 6.18 -3.51
N GLU A 88 12.02 6.16 -2.31
CA GLU A 88 12.82 5.01 -1.84
C GLU A 88 11.93 3.75 -1.77
N LYS A 89 12.47 2.61 -2.19
CA LYS A 89 11.73 1.32 -2.22
C LYS A 89 11.24 0.93 -0.82
N GLU A 90 12.04 1.30 0.18
CA GLU A 90 11.81 1.14 1.61
C GLU A 90 10.46 1.71 2.05
N VAL A 91 9.93 2.73 1.35
CA VAL A 91 8.61 3.32 1.60
C VAL A 91 7.49 2.34 1.26
N ALA A 92 7.59 1.68 0.10
CA ALA A 92 6.61 0.67 -0.32
C ALA A 92 6.69 -0.57 0.58
N ASP A 93 7.90 -0.99 0.95
CA ASP A 93 8.13 -2.11 1.86
C ASP A 93 7.58 -1.82 3.27
N ALA A 94 7.85 -0.63 3.81
CA ALA A 94 7.31 -0.22 5.10
C ALA A 94 5.77 -0.14 5.08
N TRP A 95 5.18 0.32 3.97
CA TRP A 95 3.71 0.34 3.82
C TRP A 95 3.14 -1.08 3.85
N ARG A 96 3.80 -2.02 3.16
CA ARG A 96 3.41 -3.44 3.16
C ARG A 96 3.49 -4.06 4.55
N GLU A 97 4.58 -3.81 5.27
CA GLU A 97 4.81 -4.27 6.65
C GLU A 97 3.80 -3.68 7.64
N SER A 98 3.26 -2.50 7.36
CA SER A 98 2.28 -1.83 8.23
C SER A 98 0.85 -2.27 7.93
N ARG A 99 0.51 -2.48 6.66
CA ARG A 99 -0.84 -2.84 6.25
C ARG A 99 -1.16 -4.32 6.45
N ASN A 100 -0.28 -5.22 6.02
CA ASN A 100 -0.60 -6.65 5.97
C ASN A 100 -0.94 -7.24 7.35
N PRO A 101 -0.14 -7.01 8.41
CA PRO A 101 -0.47 -7.52 9.74
C PRO A 101 -1.79 -6.93 10.26
N THR A 102 -1.95 -5.60 10.16
CA THR A 102 -3.14 -4.90 10.65
C THR A 102 -4.43 -5.31 9.90
N ALA A 103 -4.36 -5.59 8.60
CA ALA A 103 -5.50 -6.07 7.81
C ALA A 103 -5.92 -7.50 8.15
N HIS A 104 -5.02 -8.30 8.74
CA HIS A 104 -5.29 -9.66 9.19
C HIS A 104 -5.50 -9.77 10.71
N GLY A 105 -5.48 -8.65 11.44
CA GLY A 105 -5.63 -8.62 12.89
C GLY A 105 -4.37 -9.04 13.66
N ASP A 106 -3.24 -9.19 12.96
CA ASP A 106 -1.92 -9.41 13.55
C ASP A 106 -1.33 -8.06 13.95
N PHE A 107 -1.58 -7.66 15.20
CA PHE A 107 -0.99 -6.44 15.76
C PHE A 107 0.41 -6.75 16.30
N PRO A 108 1.41 -5.85 16.11
CA PRO A 108 2.72 -6.03 16.70
C PRO A 108 2.62 -6.16 18.22
N ASP A 109 3.57 -6.90 18.82
CA ASP A 109 3.61 -7.08 20.27
C ASP A 109 3.62 -5.69 20.95
N PRO A 110 2.74 -5.46 21.94
CA PRO A 110 2.70 -4.20 22.65
C PRO A 110 4.05 -3.77 23.26
N GLU A 111 4.95 -4.70 23.59
CA GLU A 111 6.30 -4.42 24.09
C GLU A 111 7.22 -3.85 22.98
N ASP A 112 7.04 -4.28 21.74
CA ASP A 112 7.85 -3.89 20.58
C ASP A 112 7.28 -2.67 19.82
N PHE A 113 6.15 -2.11 20.28
CA PHE A 113 5.43 -1.07 19.55
C PHE A 113 6.25 0.21 19.30
N VAL A 114 7.02 0.66 20.29
CA VAL A 114 7.88 1.85 20.15
C VAL A 114 9.03 1.58 19.18
N GLU A 115 9.58 0.38 19.20
CA GLU A 115 10.64 -0.03 18.27
C GLU A 115 10.10 -0.19 16.85
N THR A 116 8.90 -0.76 16.71
CA THR A 116 8.15 -0.85 15.46
C THR A 116 7.88 0.53 14.87
N LEU A 117 7.39 1.49 15.67
CA LEU A 117 7.19 2.88 15.22
C LEU A 117 8.49 3.58 14.87
N LYS A 118 9.56 3.39 15.65
CA LYS A 118 10.89 3.94 15.34
C LYS A 118 11.42 3.36 14.03
N ASN A 119 11.31 2.06 13.83
CA ASN A 119 11.69 1.39 12.59
C ASN A 119 10.85 1.90 11.42
N ARG A 120 9.53 2.02 11.56
CA ARG A 120 8.64 2.59 10.54
C ARG A 120 8.96 4.06 10.22
N TYR A 121 9.26 4.88 11.23
CA TYR A 121 9.67 6.27 11.06
C TYR A 121 11.03 6.39 10.36
N ASN A 122 12.01 5.58 10.78
CA ASN A 122 13.36 5.56 10.20
C ASN A 122 13.38 4.99 8.77
N LYS A 123 12.44 4.10 8.43
CA LYS A 123 12.20 3.58 7.07
C LYS A 123 11.38 4.54 6.18
N GLY A 124 11.03 5.74 6.66
CA GLY A 124 10.30 6.73 5.84
C GLY A 124 8.79 6.50 5.75
N LEU A 125 8.15 5.71 6.62
CA LEU A 125 6.69 5.54 6.50
C LEU A 125 5.90 6.82 6.84
N VAL A 126 6.29 7.47 7.92
CA VAL A 126 5.58 8.66 8.46
C VAL A 126 5.90 9.93 7.67
N PRO A 127 7.18 10.23 7.32
CA PRO A 127 7.48 11.40 6.50
C PRO A 127 6.95 11.26 5.06
N GLU A 128 6.79 10.04 4.55
CA GLU A 128 6.31 9.81 3.19
C GLU A 128 4.79 9.69 3.11
N ALA A 129 4.10 9.30 4.19
CA ALA A 129 2.65 9.55 4.33
C ALA A 129 2.35 11.06 4.34
N ILE A 130 3.20 11.86 5.01
CA ILE A 130 3.14 13.34 4.96
C ILE A 130 3.48 13.85 3.55
N PHE A 131 4.43 13.22 2.85
CA PHE A 131 4.75 13.54 1.46
C PHE A 131 3.58 13.26 0.52
N LEU A 132 2.93 12.10 0.65
CA LEU A 132 1.72 11.76 -0.11
C LEU A 132 0.63 12.82 0.08
N ILE A 133 0.34 13.20 1.33
CA ILE A 133 -0.59 14.31 1.63
C ILE A 133 -0.16 15.59 0.92
N ARG A 134 1.13 15.96 0.95
CA ARG A 134 1.65 17.15 0.28
C ARG A 134 1.58 17.12 -1.24
N VAL A 135 1.80 15.97 -1.87
CA VAL A 135 1.68 15.77 -3.33
C VAL A 135 0.23 15.95 -3.78
N PHE A 136 -0.74 15.46 -2.99
CA PHE A 136 -2.15 15.65 -3.28
C PHE A 136 -2.64 17.08 -3.03
N ASP A 137 -2.08 17.79 -2.05
CA ASP A 137 -2.49 19.16 -1.69
C ASP A 137 -1.87 20.25 -2.58
N ASN A 138 -0.67 20.01 -3.14
CA ASN A 138 0.11 21.02 -3.88
C ASN A 138 0.41 20.68 -5.34
N GLY A 139 -0.05 19.52 -5.84
CA GLY A 139 0.31 19.00 -7.17
C GLY A 139 1.71 18.35 -7.20
N PRO A 140 2.13 17.79 -8.37
CA PRO A 140 3.41 17.11 -8.49
C PRO A 140 4.55 18.09 -8.20
N VAL A 141 5.17 17.93 -7.03
CA VAL A 141 6.34 18.72 -6.64
C VAL A 141 7.47 18.33 -7.59
N THR A 142 7.94 19.28 -8.41
CA THR A 142 9.17 19.12 -9.20
C THR A 142 10.31 18.74 -8.26
N PHE A 143 10.88 17.56 -8.47
CA PHE A 143 11.82 16.94 -7.55
C PHE A 143 13.12 17.73 -7.40
N GLY A 144 13.32 18.25 -6.19
CA GLY A 144 14.61 18.46 -5.54
C GLY A 144 14.56 18.12 -4.04
N TYR A 145 13.49 17.46 -3.58
CA TYR A 145 13.15 17.28 -2.18
C TYR A 145 12.85 15.81 -1.88
N SER A 146 13.84 15.08 -1.36
CA SER A 146 13.61 13.82 -0.66
C SER A 146 13.63 14.10 0.86
N PRO A 147 12.58 13.78 1.62
CA PRO A 147 12.63 13.84 3.08
C PRO A 147 13.76 12.96 3.68
N ALA A 148 14.10 11.85 3.01
CA ALA A 148 15.16 10.94 3.43
C ALA A 148 16.56 11.58 3.36
N SER A 149 16.82 12.50 2.41
CA SER A 149 18.10 13.23 2.38
C SER A 149 18.25 14.17 3.57
N ARG A 150 17.17 14.75 4.10
CA ARG A 150 17.21 15.54 5.34
C ARG A 150 17.36 14.72 6.61
N ILE A 151 16.81 13.51 6.67
CA ILE A 151 17.02 12.62 7.82
C ILE A 151 18.49 12.19 7.87
N ARG A 152 19.08 11.85 6.71
CA ARG A 152 20.52 11.55 6.60
C ARG A 152 21.40 12.78 6.90
N GLU A 153 21.07 13.96 6.39
CA GLU A 153 21.80 15.21 6.72
C GLU A 153 21.71 15.57 8.20
N ARG A 154 20.54 15.43 8.84
CA ARG A 154 20.38 15.71 10.28
C ARG A 154 21.05 14.67 11.16
N GLN A 155 21.19 13.44 10.69
CA GLN A 155 21.97 12.41 11.38
C GLN A 155 23.48 12.64 11.18
N ALA A 156 23.92 13.09 10.01
CA ALA A 156 25.30 13.44 9.72
C ALA A 156 25.77 14.71 10.47
N GLN A 157 24.88 15.66 10.76
CA GLN A 157 25.18 16.86 11.56
C GLN A 157 25.21 16.63 13.09
N ARG A 158 24.93 15.40 13.54
CA ARG A 158 24.95 15.01 14.96
C ARG A 158 26.20 14.21 15.35
N PHE A 159 27.17 14.08 14.44
CA PHE A 159 28.50 13.50 14.67
C PHE A 159 29.59 14.50 14.30
#